data_AF-A0A6B3I126-F1
#
_entry.id   AF-A0A6B3I126-F1
#
_cell.length_a   1.000
_cell.length_b   1.000
_cell.length_c   1.000
_cell.angle_alpha   90.00
_cell.angle_beta   90.00
_cell.angle_gamma   90.00
#
_symmetry.space_group_name_H-M   'P 1'
#
loop_
_entity.id
_entity.type
_entity.pdbx_description
1 polymer ?
#
loop_
_entity_poly.entity_id
_entity_poly.type
_entity_poly.pdbx_seq_one_letter_code
_entity_poly.pdbx_strand_id
1 'polypeptide(L)' 'AVSFYLAATGYGGGARYVDADAVTDGGLVTAGPTEPVALAREVFGVLGVYGPEKLDAWYRLFHDSDASAYEVLEGDEAA' A
#
# COMPACT_ATOMS: atom_id res chain seq x y z
N ALA A 1 0.53 -17.67 -8.05
CA ALA A 1 0.09 -19.07 -7.78
C ALA A 1 0.12 -19.32 -6.28
N VAL A 2 -0.75 -20.18 -5.72
CA VAL A 2 -0.71 -20.50 -4.28
C VAL A 2 0.59 -21.21 -3.94
N SER A 3 1.29 -20.73 -2.92
CA SER A 3 2.44 -21.43 -2.37
C SER A 3 2.04 -22.82 -1.87
N PHE A 4 2.84 -23.85 -2.19
CA PHE A 4 2.53 -25.25 -1.85
C PHE A 4 2.20 -25.48 -0.37
N TYR A 5 2.84 -24.72 0.54
CA TYR A 5 2.60 -24.84 1.98
C TYR A 5 1.23 -24.32 2.40
N LEU A 6 0.66 -23.31 1.73
CA LEU A 6 -0.71 -22.86 1.96
C LEU A 6 -1.72 -23.86 1.39
N ALA A 7 -1.43 -24.45 0.24
CA ALA A 7 -2.28 -25.51 -0.32
C ALA A 7 -2.38 -26.71 0.65
N ALA A 8 -1.28 -27.06 1.32
CA ALA A 8 -1.25 -28.14 2.31
C ALA A 8 -2.13 -27.89 3.55
N THR A 9 -2.47 -26.64 3.86
CA THR A 9 -3.39 -26.31 4.97
C THR A 9 -4.87 -26.33 4.57
N GLY A 10 -5.17 -26.57 3.28
CA GLY A 10 -6.52 -26.43 2.74
C GLY A 10 -6.91 -24.98 2.44
N TYR A 11 -5.96 -24.04 2.39
CA TYR A 11 -6.24 -22.64 2.05
C TYR A 11 -6.78 -22.49 0.62
N GLY A 12 -8.06 -22.11 0.50
CA GLY A 12 -8.76 -21.96 -0.78
C GLY A 12 -8.65 -20.58 -1.43
N GLY A 13 -7.92 -19.62 -0.84
CA GLY A 13 -7.87 -18.22 -1.30
C GLY A 13 -7.04 -17.97 -2.56
N GLY A 14 -6.48 -19.01 -3.16
CA GLY A 14 -5.48 -18.87 -4.21
C GLY A 14 -5.84 -18.09 -5.46
N ALA A 15 -7.08 -18.24 -5.91
CA ALA A 15 -7.60 -17.51 -7.06
C ALA A 15 -7.76 -16.00 -6.78
N ARG A 16 -7.69 -15.58 -5.51
CA ARG A 16 -7.76 -14.19 -5.07
C ARG A 16 -6.39 -13.55 -4.84
N TYR A 17 -5.30 -14.30 -5.03
CA TYR A 17 -3.97 -13.74 -4.89
C TYR A 17 -3.71 -12.71 -5.99
N VAL A 18 -3.25 -11.53 -5.58
CA VAL A 18 -2.83 -10.45 -6.48
C VAL A 18 -1.34 -10.24 -6.27
N ASP A 19 -0.58 -10.22 -7.36
CA ASP A 19 0.86 -9.98 -7.35
C ASP A 19 1.11 -8.46 -7.35
N ALA A 20 1.15 -7.88 -6.15
CA ALA A 20 1.33 -6.45 -5.89
C ALA A 20 1.95 -6.24 -4.49
N ASP A 21 2.62 -5.10 -4.29
CA ASP A 21 3.30 -4.78 -3.03
C ASP A 21 2.34 -4.73 -1.83
N ALA A 22 1.17 -4.14 -2.04
CA ALA A 22 0.06 -4.10 -1.11
C ALA A 22 -1.29 -4.06 -1.82
N VAL A 23 -2.33 -4.56 -1.15
CA VAL A 23 -3.70 -4.65 -1.64
C VAL A 23 -4.65 -4.26 -0.52
N THR A 24 -5.64 -3.43 -0.85
CA THR A 24 -6.81 -3.15 -0.01
C THR A 24 -8.06 -3.75 -0.63
N ASP A 25 -8.81 -4.52 0.15
CA ASP A 25 -10.17 -4.98 -0.21
C ASP A 25 -11.14 -4.61 0.93
N GLY A 26 -11.97 -3.59 0.68
CA GLY A 26 -12.85 -2.99 1.68
C GLY A 26 -12.06 -2.29 2.79
N GLY A 27 -11.88 -2.99 3.92
CA GLY A 27 -11.08 -2.53 5.06
C GLY A 27 -9.97 -3.51 5.46
N LEU A 28 -9.75 -4.56 4.67
CA LEU A 28 -8.65 -5.49 4.87
C LEU A 28 -7.47 -5.06 3.99
N VAL A 29 -6.36 -4.76 4.64
CA VAL A 29 -5.09 -4.43 3.98
C VAL A 29 -4.13 -5.60 4.14
N THR A 30 -3.53 -6.04 3.03
CA THR A 30 -2.45 -7.04 3.01
C THR A 30 -1.28 -6.53 2.19
N ALA A 31 -0.06 -6.90 2.56
CA ALA A 31 1.14 -6.51 1.86
C ALA A 31 2.19 -7.63 1.86
N GLY A 32 3.17 -7.52 0.96
CA GLY A 32 4.38 -8.32 1.03
C GLY A 32 5.15 -8.05 2.34
N PRO A 33 5.89 -9.04 2.88
CA PRO A 33 6.59 -8.89 4.15
C PRO A 33 7.72 -7.84 4.10
N THR A 34 8.17 -7.48 2.90
CA THR A 34 9.21 -6.47 2.64
C THR A 34 8.65 -5.12 2.22
N GLU A 35 7.33 -4.95 2.26
CA GLU A 35 6.63 -3.78 1.69
C GLU A 35 5.99 -2.90 2.78
N PRO A 36 6.72 -2.43 3.81
CA PRO A 36 6.13 -1.65 4.90
C PRO A 36 5.61 -0.28 4.42
N VAL A 37 6.24 0.31 3.40
CA VAL A 37 5.82 1.61 2.84
C VAL A 37 4.53 1.46 2.02
N ALA A 38 4.41 0.42 1.21
CA ALA A 38 3.17 0.13 0.49
C ALA A 38 2.03 -0.23 1.46
N LEU A 39 2.32 -1.00 2.52
CA LEU A 39 1.35 -1.27 3.59
C LEU A 39 0.84 0.02 4.24
N ALA A 40 1.74 0.93 4.61
CA ALA A 40 1.37 2.20 5.21
C ALA A 40 0.57 3.10 4.25
N ARG A 41 0.92 3.14 2.95
CA ARG A 41 0.13 3.85 1.92
C ARG A 41 -1.32 3.40 1.92
N GLU A 42 -1.56 2.10 1.87
CA GLU A 42 -2.91 1.53 1.88
C GLU A 42 -3.67 1.87 3.18
N VAL A 43 -3.02 1.74 4.34
CA VAL A 43 -3.64 2.09 5.63
C VAL A 43 -4.00 3.57 5.70
N PHE A 44 -3.13 4.45 5.23
CA PHE A 44 -3.40 5.89 5.19
C PHE A 44 -4.55 6.22 4.25
N GLY A 45 -4.64 5.55 3.10
CA GLY A 45 -5.77 5.66 2.18
C GLY A 45 -7.09 5.24 2.82
N VAL A 46 -7.11 4.10 3.54
CA VAL A 46 -8.30 3.61 4.26
C VAL A 46 -8.73 4.58 5.37
N LEU A 47 -7.77 5.14 6.11
CA LEU A 47 -8.05 6.08 7.21
C LEU A 47 -8.34 7.51 6.74
N GLY A 48 -8.02 7.85 5.49
CA GLY A 48 -8.20 9.19 4.94
C GLY A 48 -7.35 10.25 5.64
N VAL A 49 -6.15 9.89 6.12
CA VAL A 49 -5.27 10.83 6.87
C VAL A 49 -4.60 11.86 5.95
N TYR A 50 -4.53 11.56 4.65
CA TYR A 50 -4.04 12.44 3.59
C TYR A 50 -5.05 12.48 2.44
N GLY A 51 -5.19 13.63 1.79
CA GLY A 51 -5.75 13.70 0.45
C GLY A 51 -4.89 12.91 -0.57
N PRO A 52 -5.46 12.56 -1.75
CA PRO A 52 -4.82 11.66 -2.71
C PRO A 52 -3.46 12.17 -3.21
N GLU A 53 -3.31 13.48 -3.40
CA GLU A 53 -2.06 14.10 -3.84
C GLU A 53 -0.94 13.96 -2.80
N LYS A 54 -1.25 14.26 -1.53
CA LYS A 54 -0.28 14.10 -0.43
C LYS A 54 0.06 12.65 -0.16
N LEU A 55 -0.91 11.74 -0.33
CA LEU A 55 -0.66 10.31 -0.19
C LEU A 55 0.28 9.77 -1.28
N ASP A 56 0.10 10.21 -2.54
CA ASP A 56 1.02 9.91 -3.64
C ASP A 56 2.43 10.45 -3.36
N ALA A 57 2.53 11.71 -2.94
CA ALA A 57 3.79 12.35 -2.60
C ALA A 57 4.51 11.64 -1.44
N TRP A 58 3.77 11.31 -0.38
CA TRP A 58 4.29 10.52 0.73
C TRP A 58 4.87 9.19 0.24
N TYR A 59 4.12 8.48 -0.60
CA TYR A 59 4.58 7.19 -1.11
C TYR A 59 5.84 7.33 -1.96
N ARG A 60 5.88 8.25 -2.93
CA ARG A 60 7.08 8.51 -3.76
C ARG A 60 8.30 8.91 -2.94
N LEU A 61 8.11 9.74 -1.91
CA LEU A 61 9.22 10.15 -1.05
C LEU A 61 9.85 8.96 -0.31
N PHE A 62 9.03 8.10 0.31
CA PHE A 62 9.52 7.01 1.16
C PHE A 62 9.80 5.69 0.43
N HIS A 63 9.11 5.44 -0.68
CA HIS A 63 9.30 4.25 -1.51
C HIS A 63 10.38 4.47 -2.57
N ASP A 64 10.27 5.54 -3.35
CA ASP A 64 11.14 5.81 -4.50
C ASP A 64 12.34 6.68 -4.17
N SER A 65 12.43 7.20 -2.94
CA SER A 65 13.41 8.24 -2.55
C SER A 65 13.33 9.49 -3.43
N ASP A 66 12.13 9.82 -3.92
CA ASP A 66 11.90 10.98 -4.76
C ASP A 66 11.89 12.26 -3.91
N ALA A 67 13.03 12.96 -3.91
CA ALA A 67 13.18 14.22 -3.16
C ALA A 67 12.21 15.31 -3.62
N SER A 68 11.72 15.29 -4.87
CA SER A 68 10.77 16.30 -5.36
C SER A 68 9.38 16.16 -4.73
N ALA A 69 9.05 14.98 -4.19
CA ALA A 69 7.77 14.74 -3.55
C ALA A 69 7.66 15.40 -2.16
N TYR A 70 8.79 15.79 -1.55
CA TYR A 70 8.80 16.45 -0.25
C TYR A 70 8.01 17.77 -0.27
N GLU A 71 8.20 18.60 -1.29
CA GLU A 71 7.51 19.89 -1.41
C GLU A 71 5.98 19.72 -1.54
N VAL A 72 5.54 18.66 -2.22
CA VAL A 72 4.11 18.33 -2.37
C VAL A 72 3.52 17.83 -1.04
N LEU A 73 4.26 17.00 -0.30
CA LEU A 73 3.82 16.48 0.99
C LEU A 73 3.66 17.59 2.05
N GLU A 74 4.62 18.51 2.12
CA GLU A 74 4.66 19.61 3.10
C GLU A 74 3.83 20.84 2.69
N GLY A 75 3.48 20.99 1.41
CA GLY A 75 2.65 22.07 0.93
C GLY A 75 1.26 22.07 1.57
N ASP A 76 0.58 23.22 1.63
CA ASP A 76 -0.81 23.27 2.09
C ASP A 76 -1.72 22.52 1.10
N GLU A 77 -2.78 21.84 1.59
CA GLU A 77 -3.83 21.37 0.68
C GLU A 77 -4.47 22.61 0.02
N ALA A 78 -4.51 22.64 -1.31
CA ALA A 78 -5.24 23.69 -2.01
C ALA A 78 -6.70 23.69 -1.52
N ALA A 79 -7.13 24.83 -0.97
CA ALA A 79 -8.45 25.03 -0.38
C ALA A 79 -9.61 24.75 -1.36
#